data_AF-A0A357CE50-F1
#
_entry.id   AF-A0A357CE50-F1
#
_cell.length_a   1.000
_cell.length_b   1.000
_cell.length_c   1.000
_cell.angle_alpha   90.00
_cell.angle_beta   90.00
_cell.angle_gamma   90.00
#
_symmetry.space_group_name_H-M   'P 1'
#
loop_
_entity.id
_entity.type
_entity.pdbx_description
1 polymer ?
#
loop_
_entity_poly.entity_id
_entity_poly.type
_entity_poly.pdbx_seq_one_letter_code
_entity_poly.pdbx_strand_id
1 'polypeptide(L)'
;MGSQEKSVVTATELKQNFGKYLAFVEEFNEVVITRNGNKVARLTPYVTDFEQYLAVRERALDYQYDGKKVSYEEFMQIYEKSELRMEFIDGEIYVLGSPSITHQEILGKLYLIFHNYFDAQKQCKVGQC
;
A
#
# COMPACT_ATOMS: atom_id res chain seq x y z
N MET A 1 10.68 -17.84 8.41
CA MET A 1 10.65 -18.71 7.21
C MET A 1 9.37 -19.53 7.27
N GLY A 2 8.31 -19.05 6.64
CA GLY A 2 7.07 -19.80 6.45
C GLY A 2 6.67 -19.61 5.00
N SER A 3 6.97 -20.59 4.16
CA SER A 3 6.45 -20.66 2.80
C SER A 3 4.92 -20.76 2.86
N GLN A 4 4.21 -19.71 2.43
CA GLN A 4 2.75 -19.71 2.43
C GLN A 4 2.20 -20.61 1.31
N GLU A 5 1.17 -21.39 1.63
CA GLU A 5 0.45 -22.27 0.71
C GLU A 5 -0.39 -21.45 -0.28
N LYS A 6 0.14 -21.25 -1.48
CA LYS A 6 -0.64 -20.79 -2.64
C LYS A 6 -1.59 -21.88 -3.08
N SER A 7 -2.90 -21.65 -2.94
CA SER A 7 -3.91 -22.54 -3.51
C SER A 7 -4.22 -22.12 -4.94
N VAL A 8 -3.87 -22.98 -5.91
CA VAL A 8 -4.28 -22.81 -7.31
C VAL A 8 -5.50 -23.69 -7.54
N VAL A 9 -6.61 -23.06 -7.94
CA VAL A 9 -7.90 -23.75 -8.08
C VAL A 9 -8.51 -23.50 -9.44
N THR A 10 -9.41 -24.38 -9.87
CA THR A 10 -10.19 -24.16 -11.09
C THR A 10 -11.40 -23.27 -10.83
N ALA A 11 -11.89 -22.55 -11.85
CA ALA A 11 -13.11 -21.76 -11.75
C ALA A 11 -14.33 -22.61 -11.31
N THR A 12 -14.37 -23.88 -11.70
CA THR A 12 -15.43 -24.82 -11.30
C THR A 12 -15.34 -25.16 -9.81
N GLU A 13 -14.14 -25.44 -9.31
CA GLU A 13 -13.89 -25.76 -7.90
C GLU A 13 -14.17 -24.56 -6.99
N LEU A 14 -13.75 -23.36 -7.40
CA LEU A 14 -14.05 -22.11 -6.71
C LEU A 14 -15.57 -21.91 -6.60
N LYS A 15 -16.32 -22.13 -7.69
CA LYS A 15 -17.77 -22.00 -7.70
C LYS A 15 -18.46 -22.96 -6.73
N GLN A 16 -17.97 -24.21 -6.65
CA GLN A 16 -18.55 -25.24 -5.78
C GLN A 16 -18.22 -25.04 -4.30
N ASN A 17 -17.05 -24.47 -3.99
CA ASN A 17 -16.54 -24.34 -2.63
C ASN A 17 -16.29 -22.87 -2.24
N PHE A 18 -17.08 -21.94 -2.76
CA PHE A 18 -16.81 -20.51 -2.66
C PHE A 18 -16.61 -20.03 -1.20
N GLY A 19 -17.48 -20.48 -0.28
CA GLY A 19 -17.37 -20.13 1.14
C GLY A 19 -16.07 -20.61 1.81
N LYS A 20 -15.56 -21.78 1.43
CA LYS A 20 -14.26 -22.28 1.93
C LYS A 20 -13.12 -21.34 1.53
N TYR A 21 -13.12 -20.88 0.28
CA TYR A 21 -12.08 -19.97 -0.20
C TYR A 21 -12.23 -18.56 0.34
N LEU A 22 -13.45 -18.11 0.65
CA LEU A 22 -13.64 -16.86 1.38
C LEU A 22 -13.00 -16.94 2.78
N ALA A 23 -13.31 -17.97 3.56
CA ALA A 23 -12.69 -18.16 4.88
C ALA A 23 -11.16 -18.27 4.79
N PHE A 24 -10.65 -18.99 3.77
CA PHE A 24 -9.22 -19.11 3.53
C PHE A 24 -8.55 -17.76 3.25
N VAL A 25 -9.24 -16.88 2.51
CA VAL A 25 -8.75 -15.55 2.14
C VAL A 25 -8.89 -14.55 3.29
N GLU A 26 -9.88 -14.71 4.17
CA GLU A 26 -10.00 -13.94 5.43
C GLU A 26 -8.82 -14.17 6.38
N GLU A 27 -8.20 -15.35 6.33
CA GLU A 27 -6.94 -15.65 7.03
C GLU A 27 -5.68 -15.08 6.34
N PHE A 28 -5.86 -14.14 5.40
CA PHE A 28 -4.80 -13.49 4.63
C PHE A 28 -4.00 -14.43 3.72
N ASN A 29 -4.64 -15.52 3.26
CA ASN A 29 -4.09 -16.35 2.18
C ASN A 29 -4.61 -15.87 0.82
N GLU A 30 -3.98 -16.32 -0.26
CA GLU A 30 -4.40 -16.01 -1.62
C GLU A 30 -4.81 -17.25 -2.40
N VAL A 31 -5.77 -17.05 -3.31
CA VAL A 31 -6.25 -18.11 -4.20
C VAL A 31 -6.08 -17.65 -5.65
N VAL A 32 -5.37 -18.44 -6.44
CA VAL A 32 -5.19 -18.20 -7.89
C VAL A 32 -6.20 -19.04 -8.65
N ILE A 33 -7.02 -18.37 -9.46
CA ILE A 33 -8.13 -19.01 -10.17
C ILE A 33 -7.69 -19.27 -11.61
N THR A 34 -7.87 -20.52 -12.04
CA THR A 34 -7.56 -20.97 -13.40
C THR A 34 -8.81 -21.34 -14.18
N ARG A 35 -8.79 -21.11 -15.50
CA ARG A 35 -9.79 -21.58 -16.45
C ARG A 35 -9.06 -22.20 -17.63
N ASN A 36 -9.33 -23.48 -17.89
CA ASN A 36 -8.64 -24.27 -18.92
C ASN A 36 -7.10 -24.24 -18.77
N GLY A 37 -6.61 -24.39 -17.53
CA GLY A 37 -5.18 -24.36 -17.22
C GLY A 37 -4.52 -22.98 -17.18
N ASN A 38 -5.20 -21.94 -17.70
CA ASN A 38 -4.68 -20.57 -17.69
C ASN A 38 -5.13 -19.83 -16.42
N LYS A 39 -4.24 -19.07 -15.78
CA LYS A 39 -4.59 -18.17 -14.68
C LYS A 39 -5.44 -17.03 -15.23
N VAL A 40 -6.63 -16.82 -14.66
CA VAL A 40 -7.60 -15.83 -15.15
C VAL A 40 -8.05 -14.83 -14.10
N ALA A 41 -7.95 -15.16 -12.82
CA ALA A 41 -8.34 -14.28 -11.72
C ALA A 41 -7.59 -14.65 -10.44
N ARG A 42 -7.70 -13.78 -9.44
CA ARG A 42 -7.12 -13.98 -8.11
C ARG A 42 -8.13 -13.49 -7.07
N LEU A 43 -8.31 -14.26 -6.00
CA LEU A 43 -9.06 -13.87 -4.83
C LEU A 43 -8.06 -13.49 -3.73
N THR A 44 -8.18 -12.26 -3.23
CA THR A 44 -7.33 -11.68 -2.19
C THR A 44 -8.20 -11.07 -1.09
N PRO A 45 -7.71 -10.95 0.15
CA PRO A 45 -8.48 -10.34 1.22
C PRO A 45 -8.89 -8.91 0.85
N TYR A 46 -10.12 -8.57 1.19
CA TYR A 46 -10.54 -7.17 1.23
C TYR A 46 -9.93 -6.55 2.48
N VAL A 47 -9.14 -5.50 2.29
CA VAL A 47 -8.32 -4.92 3.35
C VAL A 47 -8.87 -3.53 3.62
N THR A 48 -9.52 -3.36 4.76
CA THR A 48 -10.07 -2.08 5.23
C THR A 48 -9.26 -1.46 6.35
N ASP A 49 -8.30 -2.21 6.87
CA ASP A 49 -7.45 -1.83 7.97
C ASP A 49 -5.99 -1.75 7.53
N PHE A 50 -5.27 -0.78 8.08
CA PHE A 50 -3.92 -0.44 7.70
C PHE A 50 -2.90 -1.51 8.14
N GLU A 51 -3.07 -2.08 9.34
CA GLU A 51 -2.25 -3.19 9.84
C GLU A 51 -2.35 -4.41 8.92
N GLN A 52 -3.55 -4.65 8.39
CA GLN A 52 -3.82 -5.69 7.40
C GLN A 52 -3.16 -5.39 6.05
N TYR A 53 -3.08 -4.12 5.65
CA TYR A 53 -2.40 -3.70 4.43
C TYR A 53 -0.88 -3.91 4.53
N LEU A 54 -0.27 -3.54 5.65
CA LEU A 54 1.13 -3.82 5.94
C LEU A 54 1.43 -5.31 5.99
N ALA A 55 0.61 -6.10 6.69
CA ALA A 55 0.78 -7.54 6.76
C ALA A 55 0.71 -8.20 5.37
N VAL A 56 -0.16 -7.73 4.49
CA VAL A 56 -0.24 -8.20 3.09
C VAL A 56 1.00 -7.77 2.30
N ARG A 57 1.47 -6.52 2.46
CA ARG A 57 2.64 -5.98 1.76
C ARG A 57 3.95 -6.65 2.19
N GLU A 58 4.16 -6.85 3.49
CA GLU A 58 5.33 -7.54 4.05
C GLU A 58 5.40 -9.00 3.57
N ARG A 59 4.26 -9.67 3.38
CA ARG A 59 4.21 -11.05 2.86
C ARG A 59 4.42 -11.16 1.36
N ALA A 60 4.33 -10.06 0.61
CA ALA A 60 4.36 -10.06 -0.86
C ALA A 60 5.77 -9.92 -1.48
N LEU A 61 6.84 -9.98 -0.67
CA LEU A 61 8.23 -9.60 -1.03
C LEU A 61 8.85 -10.31 -2.27
N ASP A 62 8.30 -11.43 -2.76
CA ASP A 62 8.87 -12.19 -3.90
C ASP A 62 8.19 -11.94 -5.25
N TYR A 63 7.16 -11.08 -5.33
CA TYR A 63 6.47 -10.78 -6.58
C TYR A 63 6.75 -9.34 -7.00
N GLN A 64 6.81 -9.09 -8.32
CA GLN A 64 6.52 -7.78 -8.89
C GLN A 64 5.07 -7.43 -8.52
N TYR A 65 4.90 -7.02 -7.27
CA TYR A 65 3.64 -6.60 -6.69
C TYR A 65 3.46 -5.16 -7.17
N ASP A 66 2.98 -5.03 -8.41
CA ASP A 66 2.27 -3.83 -8.87
C ASP A 66 1.21 -3.60 -7.79
N GLY A 67 1.40 -2.58 -6.96
CA GLY A 67 0.83 -2.44 -5.64
C GLY A 67 -0.68 -2.65 -5.67
N LYS A 68 -1.24 -3.15 -4.57
CA LYS A 68 -2.69 -3.24 -4.45
C LYS A 68 -3.25 -1.82 -4.58
N LYS A 69 -3.82 -1.52 -5.76
CA LYS A 69 -4.42 -0.23 -6.00
C LYS A 69 -5.66 -0.10 -5.14
N VAL A 70 -5.66 0.93 -4.30
CA VAL A 70 -6.80 1.36 -3.50
C VAL A 70 -7.38 2.62 -4.10
N SER A 71 -8.68 2.82 -3.93
CA SER A 71 -9.30 4.09 -4.26
C SER A 71 -8.83 5.18 -3.29
N TYR A 72 -8.97 6.43 -3.70
CA TYR A 72 -8.67 7.57 -2.83
C TYR A 72 -9.55 7.59 -1.57
N GLU A 73 -10.82 7.20 -1.69
CA GLU A 73 -11.76 7.15 -0.55
C GLU A 73 -11.33 6.12 0.49
N GLU A 74 -10.91 4.92 0.04
CA GLU A 74 -10.35 3.90 0.91
C GLU A 74 -9.05 4.39 1.56
N PHE A 75 -8.17 5.04 0.80
CA PHE A 75 -6.95 5.65 1.37
C PHE A 75 -7.28 6.66 2.47
N MET A 76 -8.29 7.52 2.29
CA MET A 76 -8.68 8.50 3.33
C MET A 76 -9.18 7.81 4.61
N GLN A 77 -9.98 6.75 4.48
CA GLN A 77 -10.45 5.98 5.64
C GLN A 77 -9.31 5.34 6.43
N ILE A 78 -8.27 4.89 5.71
CA ILE A 78 -7.04 4.33 6.29
C ILE A 78 -6.23 5.44 6.95
N TYR A 79 -6.06 6.57 6.27
CA TYR A 79 -5.29 7.73 6.74
C TYR A 79 -5.86 8.32 8.04
N GLU A 80 -7.17 8.51 8.12
CA GLU A 80 -7.84 9.06 9.32
C GLU A 80 -7.72 8.17 10.56
N LYS A 81 -7.47 6.87 10.37
CA LYS A 81 -7.41 5.88 11.46
C LYS A 81 -5.99 5.50 11.86
N SER A 82 -4.98 6.06 11.19
CA SER A 82 -3.58 5.68 11.37
C SER A 82 -2.75 6.89 11.77
N GLU A 83 -1.81 6.68 12.69
CA GLU A 83 -0.82 7.68 13.10
C GLU A 83 0.39 7.74 12.16
N LEU A 84 0.43 6.87 11.14
CA LEU A 84 1.57 6.76 10.25
C LEU A 84 1.52 7.78 9.13
N ARG A 85 2.70 8.31 8.80
CA ARG A 85 2.85 9.23 7.70
C ARG A 85 2.83 8.46 6.38
N MET A 86 1.84 8.73 5.55
CA MET A 86 1.60 8.02 4.30
C MET A 86 1.45 8.97 3.12
N GLU A 87 1.78 8.47 1.93
CA GLU A 87 1.53 9.12 0.65
C GLU A 87 0.70 8.19 -0.25
N PHE A 88 -0.20 8.78 -1.02
CA PHE A 88 -1.01 8.10 -2.01
C PHE A 88 -0.53 8.50 -3.42
N ILE A 89 0.02 7.55 -4.16
CA ILE A 89 0.63 7.77 -5.47
C ILE A 89 0.13 6.69 -6.44
N ASP A 90 -0.52 7.09 -7.53
CA ASP A 90 -1.01 6.20 -8.60
C ASP A 90 -1.88 5.02 -8.15
N GLY A 91 -2.66 5.23 -7.08
CA GLY A 91 -3.51 4.19 -6.50
C GLY A 91 -2.85 3.42 -5.37
N GLU A 92 -1.60 3.67 -5.02
CA GLU A 92 -0.85 2.90 -4.03
C GLU A 92 -0.53 3.71 -2.78
N ILE A 93 -0.49 3.03 -1.62
CA ILE A 93 -0.12 3.64 -0.34
C ILE A 93 1.36 3.39 -0.07
N TYR A 94 2.12 4.47 0.08
CA TYR A 94 3.52 4.50 0.48
C TYR A 94 3.63 4.98 1.92
N VAL A 95 4.10 4.12 2.83
CA VAL A 95 4.42 4.52 4.21
C VAL A 95 5.79 5.20 4.21
N LEU A 96 5.84 6.43 4.68
CA LEU A 96 7.07 7.19 4.81
C LEU A 96 7.82 6.73 6.07
N GLY A 97 9.12 6.52 5.94
CA GLY A 97 9.98 6.25 7.08
C GLY A 97 10.02 7.43 8.04
N SER A 98 10.15 7.15 9.34
CA SER A 98 10.36 8.19 10.34
C SER A 98 11.64 8.98 9.99
N PRO A 99 11.55 10.31 9.79
CA PRO A 99 12.71 11.10 9.42
C PRO A 99 13.76 11.07 10.54
N SER A 100 15.01 10.82 10.19
CA SER A 100 16.11 10.86 11.14
C SER A 100 16.41 12.29 11.60
N ILE A 101 17.11 12.43 12.73
CA ILE A 101 17.59 13.74 13.21
C ILE A 101 18.41 14.44 12.11
N THR A 102 19.32 13.73 11.46
CA THR A 102 20.13 14.26 10.36
C THR A 102 19.27 14.73 9.18
N HIS A 103 18.22 13.97 8.82
CA HIS A 103 17.28 14.39 7.78
C HIS A 103 16.60 15.71 8.15
N GLN A 104 16.16 15.86 9.41
CA GLN A 104 15.52 17.08 9.91
C GLN A 104 16.48 18.28 9.93
N GLU A 105 17.73 18.07 10.34
CA GLU A 105 18.74 19.14 10.35
C GLU A 105 19.04 19.67 8.94
N ILE A 106 19.18 18.76 7.97
CA ILE A 106 19.40 19.14 6.57
C ILE A 106 18.18 19.90 6.03
N LEU A 107 16.98 19.39 6.28
CA LEU A 107 15.74 20.03 5.84
C LEU A 107 15.59 21.44 6.44
N GLY A 108 15.90 21.62 7.73
CA GLY A 108 15.88 22.91 8.40
C GLY A 108 16.87 23.92 7.79
N LYS A 109 18.09 23.48 7.46
CA LYS A 109 19.08 24.33 6.78
C LYS A 109 18.60 24.74 5.38
N LEU A 110 18.06 23.81 4.61
CA LEU A 110 17.50 24.09 3.29
C LEU A 110 16.34 25.09 3.38
N TYR A 111 15.44 24.91 4.34
CA TYR A 111 14.33 25.82 4.59
C TYR A 111 14.81 27.26 4.83
N LEU A 112 15.83 27.46 5.68
CA LEU A 112 16.38 28.80 5.96
C LEU A 112 17.00 29.45 4.72
N ILE A 113 17.71 28.67 3.90
CA ILE A 113 18.30 29.16 2.65
C ILE A 113 17.21 29.65 1.70
N PHE A 114 16.19 28.81 1.47
CA PHE A 114 15.08 29.17 0.60
C PHE A 114 14.30 30.37 1.14
N HIS A 115 14.02 30.39 2.44
CA HIS A 115 13.30 31.49 3.07
C HIS A 115 14.01 32.83 2.86
N ASN A 116 15.31 32.91 3.17
CA ASN A 116 16.10 34.13 2.95
C ASN A 116 16.13 34.54 1.49
N TYR A 117 16.23 33.58 0.56
CA TYR A 117 16.21 33.86 -0.86
C TYR A 117 14.87 34.45 -1.31
N PHE A 118 13.74 33.82 -0.98
CA PHE A 118 12.43 34.27 -1.42
C PHE A 118 11.98 35.58 -0.75
N ASP A 119 12.34 35.80 0.52
CA ASP A 119 12.09 37.07 1.22
C ASP A 119 12.84 38.23 0.56
N ALA A 120 14.07 38.01 0.09
CA ALA A 120 14.84 39.01 -0.64
C ALA A 120 14.23 39.37 -2.00
N GLN A 121 13.55 38.41 -2.65
CA GLN A 121 12.92 38.59 -3.96
C GLN A 121 11.52 39.24 -3.90
N LYS A 122 10.96 39.47 -2.70
CA LYS A 122 9.68 40.16 -2.39
C LYS A 122 8.42 39.67 -3.11
N GLN A 123 8.48 38.56 -3.87
CA GLN A 123 7.40 38.16 -4.78
C GLN A 123 6.77 36.81 -4.47
N CYS A 124 7.35 35.97 -3.60
CA CYS A 124 6.80 34.65 -3.26
C CYS A 124 7.12 34.25 -1.80
N LYS A 125 6.29 33.39 -1.22
CA LYS A 125 6.57 32.72 0.07
C LYS A 125 7.08 31.29 -0.20
N VAL A 126 7.96 30.77 0.66
CA VAL A 126 8.43 29.37 0.57
C VAL A 126 7.23 28.42 0.56
N GLY A 127 7.10 27.61 -0.50
CA GLY A 127 6.03 26.61 -0.64
C GLY A 127 4.72 27.13 -1.26
N GLN A 128 4.63 28.40 -1.64
CA GLN A 128 3.53 28.97 -2.41
C GLN A 128 4.09 29.92 -3.47
N CYS A 129 4.29 29.37 -4.68
CA CYS A 129 4.47 30.11 -5.92
C CYS A 129 3.31 29.81 -6.84
#